data_AF-A0A963HJY6-F1
#
_entry.id   AF-A0A963HJY6-F1
#
_cell.length_a   1.000
_cell.length_b   1.000
_cell.length_c   1.000
_cell.angle_alpha   90.00
_cell.angle_beta   90.00
_cell.angle_gamma   90.00
#
_symmetry.space_group_name_H-M   'P 1'
#
loop_
_entity.id
_entity.type
_entity.pdbx_description
1 polymer ?
#
loop_
_entity_poly.entity_id
_entity_poly.type
_entity_poly.pdbx_seq_one_letter_code
_entity_poly.pdbx_strand_id
1 'polypeptide(L)'
;MDWNKLGSFQVDQTTSCQFAQASGDYNPLHVDPVLARRYQFGTTVMHGVYGVFKALDCLFKELGYAQSIHSINVQFVRPVLHGERVDVFGQQFSGQDLKLRLVVHERRVQDIDLKLTGQAETQPEMAVCQPVLMERPKPENLQFENTDALEGTLDLVWMPDVIQELFPFVKKYLPDNQTAVLLGLTQIVGMRCPGLHSVFTGLAVHFEQNKGATNRNLQFKVLHRDSRFSMVTIGISHGTASGEITALFRPEPVSQGKYTELQAMVPKNCFSDQKALIIGGSRGIGEVTAKLIAAGGGHSVITYYQGERDAQKIAGDIRSHGGRCDVFSYNVLSESEPQITNCILNERISHIYYFASPLIEKGDRLVWDDTLFQKFCDYYLKGLATLIEKFLCDSVYKKSPMTVFVPSTVFLEQPQNGFTEYIAAKAAVEAFARQLSAKYPGWIFHMPRLPRMLTDQTSGLNVKWTQTTAVTMLDILMSISTAPN
;
A
#
# COMPACT_ATOMS: atom_id res chain seq x y z
N MET A 1 27.37 -13.86 -19.67
CA MET A 1 26.63 -15.05 -19.20
C MET A 1 25.18 -14.62 -19.14
N ASP A 2 24.34 -15.27 -19.94
CA ASP A 2 23.01 -14.76 -20.25
C ASP A 2 21.98 -15.34 -19.28
N TRP A 3 21.01 -14.52 -18.90
CA TRP A 3 19.88 -14.92 -18.06
C TRP A 3 18.83 -15.64 -18.92
N ASN A 4 18.47 -16.86 -18.55
CA ASN A 4 17.46 -17.65 -19.25
C ASN A 4 16.09 -17.41 -18.62
N LYS A 5 15.08 -17.06 -19.43
CA LYS A 5 13.70 -16.90 -18.93
C LYS A 5 13.10 -18.28 -18.62
N LEU A 6 12.74 -18.50 -17.36
CA LEU A 6 12.14 -19.76 -16.89
C LEU A 6 10.61 -19.73 -16.91
N GLY A 7 10.01 -18.54 -16.77
CA GLY A 7 8.56 -18.42 -16.72
C GLY A 7 8.07 -17.00 -16.45
N SER A 8 6.75 -16.87 -16.30
CA SER A 8 6.12 -15.64 -15.84
C SER A 8 4.82 -15.94 -15.11
N PHE A 9 4.44 -15.11 -14.15
CA PHE A 9 3.21 -15.25 -13.39
C PHE A 9 2.62 -13.86 -13.04
N GLN A 10 1.41 -13.88 -12.52
CA GLN A 10 0.70 -12.72 -11.98
C GLN A 10 -0.06 -13.18 -10.74
N VAL A 11 -0.17 -12.32 -9.74
CA VAL A 11 -0.86 -12.64 -8.48
C VAL A 11 -1.97 -11.62 -8.26
N ASP A 12 -3.18 -12.12 -8.07
CA ASP A 12 -4.34 -11.32 -7.70
C ASP A 12 -4.61 -11.41 -6.19
N GLN A 13 -5.60 -10.65 -5.73
CA GLN A 13 -5.98 -10.60 -4.33
C GLN A 13 -6.48 -11.95 -3.80
N THR A 14 -7.15 -12.74 -4.65
CA THR A 14 -7.68 -14.07 -4.30
C THR A 14 -6.54 -15.03 -4.01
N THR A 15 -5.55 -15.06 -4.90
CA THR A 15 -4.37 -15.91 -4.78
C THR A 15 -3.54 -15.55 -3.54
N SER A 16 -3.37 -14.26 -3.25
CA SER A 16 -2.69 -13.83 -2.01
C SER A 16 -3.45 -14.23 -0.74
N CYS A 17 -4.79 -14.22 -0.77
CA CYS A 17 -5.59 -14.76 0.34
C CYS A 17 -5.44 -16.28 0.49
N GLN A 18 -5.37 -17.04 -0.61
CA GLN A 18 -5.09 -18.48 -0.57
C GLN A 18 -3.68 -18.77 -0.03
N PHE A 19 -2.68 -17.98 -0.43
CA PHE A 19 -1.33 -18.11 0.11
C PHE A 19 -1.25 -17.76 1.59
N ALA A 20 -2.01 -16.76 2.06
CA ALA A 20 -2.14 -16.45 3.48
C ALA A 20 -2.71 -17.63 4.29
N GLN A 21 -3.62 -18.43 3.70
CA GLN A 21 -4.12 -19.65 4.33
C GLN A 21 -3.04 -20.71 4.50
N ALA A 22 -2.23 -20.95 3.46
CA ALA A 22 -1.16 -21.94 3.50
C ALA A 22 0.04 -21.53 4.36
N SER A 23 0.38 -20.24 4.37
CA SER A 23 1.53 -19.70 5.10
C SER A 23 1.21 -19.26 6.53
N GLY A 24 -0.05 -18.99 6.83
CA GLY A 24 -0.47 -18.36 8.09
C GLY A 24 -0.17 -16.86 8.17
N ASP A 25 0.35 -16.24 7.10
CA ASP A 25 0.63 -14.81 7.02
C ASP A 25 -0.58 -14.03 6.49
N TYR A 26 -1.39 -13.55 7.44
CA TYR A 26 -2.56 -12.72 7.20
C TYR A 26 -2.27 -11.22 7.39
N ASN A 27 -1.03 -10.76 7.21
CA ASN A 27 -0.73 -9.34 7.34
C ASN A 27 -1.63 -8.50 6.40
N PRO A 28 -2.34 -7.48 6.90
CA PRO A 28 -3.22 -6.63 6.08
C PRO A 28 -2.54 -6.02 4.85
N LEU A 29 -1.22 -5.85 4.89
CA LEU A 29 -0.40 -5.44 3.76
C LEU A 29 -0.63 -6.31 2.50
N HIS A 30 -0.95 -7.59 2.69
CA HIS A 30 -1.19 -8.56 1.63
C HIS A 30 -2.68 -8.85 1.40
N VAL A 31 -3.49 -8.86 2.46
CA VAL A 31 -4.86 -9.41 2.38
C VAL A 31 -6.00 -8.40 2.47
N ASP A 32 -5.71 -7.12 2.79
CA ASP A 32 -6.74 -6.09 3.00
C ASP A 32 -6.43 -4.82 2.17
N PRO A 33 -7.07 -4.64 1.00
CA PRO A 33 -6.92 -3.43 0.18
C PRO A 33 -7.27 -2.13 0.89
N VAL A 34 -8.23 -2.15 1.82
CA VAL A 34 -8.70 -0.94 2.52
C VAL A 34 -7.67 -0.47 3.54
N LEU A 35 -7.01 -1.39 4.24
CA LEU A 35 -5.90 -1.06 5.13
C LEU A 35 -4.62 -0.77 4.35
N ALA A 36 -4.32 -1.55 3.31
CA ALA A 36 -3.09 -1.41 2.53
C ALA A 36 -2.98 -0.08 1.79
N ARG A 37 -4.11 0.54 1.39
CA ARG A 37 -4.13 1.89 0.80
C ARG A 37 -3.57 3.00 1.71
N ARG A 38 -3.51 2.73 3.02
CA ARG A 38 -2.97 3.63 4.04
C ARG A 38 -1.49 3.40 4.33
N TYR A 39 -0.92 2.32 3.78
CA TYR A 39 0.52 2.03 3.89
C TYR A 39 1.29 2.60 2.69
N GLN A 40 2.62 2.54 2.78
CA GLN A 40 3.55 3.17 1.84
C GLN A 40 3.41 2.75 0.36
N PHE A 41 2.82 1.59 0.08
CA PHE A 41 2.63 1.10 -1.30
C PHE A 41 1.27 1.50 -1.89
N GLY A 42 0.37 2.09 -1.09
CA GLY A 42 -0.93 2.57 -1.55
C GLY A 42 -1.93 1.51 -2.02
N THR A 43 -1.56 0.23 -1.98
CA THR A 43 -2.38 -0.94 -2.32
C THR A 43 -1.77 -2.20 -1.69
N THR A 44 -2.46 -3.34 -1.81
CA THR A 44 -1.93 -4.64 -1.40
C THR A 44 -0.76 -5.08 -2.28
N VAL A 45 0.19 -5.76 -1.65
CA VAL A 45 1.38 -6.30 -2.31
C VAL A 45 1.44 -7.81 -2.12
N MET A 46 2.05 -8.50 -3.07
CA MET A 46 2.31 -9.93 -2.97
C MET A 46 3.24 -10.25 -1.79
N HIS A 47 3.01 -11.35 -1.07
CA HIS A 47 3.96 -11.87 -0.10
C HIS A 47 5.32 -12.15 -0.76
N GLY A 48 6.43 -11.69 -0.17
CA GLY A 48 7.76 -11.88 -0.75
C GLY A 48 8.08 -13.36 -1.01
N VAL A 49 7.77 -14.22 -0.04
CA VAL A 49 7.99 -15.67 -0.10
C VAL A 49 7.14 -16.37 -1.18
N TYR A 50 5.99 -15.81 -1.57
CA TYR A 50 5.24 -16.32 -2.73
C TYR A 50 6.08 -16.24 -4.01
N GLY A 51 6.80 -15.13 -4.20
CA GLY A 51 7.72 -14.94 -5.33
C GLY A 51 8.86 -15.96 -5.32
N VAL A 52 9.39 -16.27 -4.14
CA VAL A 52 10.40 -17.34 -3.95
C VAL A 52 9.84 -18.68 -4.42
N PHE A 53 8.63 -19.06 -3.97
CA PHE A 53 8.02 -20.31 -4.38
C PHE A 53 7.70 -20.36 -5.87
N LYS A 54 7.22 -19.28 -6.51
CA LYS A 54 7.03 -19.26 -7.96
C LYS A 54 8.34 -19.42 -8.73
N ALA A 55 9.42 -18.81 -8.26
CA ALA A 55 10.71 -18.96 -8.90
C ALA A 55 11.24 -20.40 -8.79
N LEU A 56 11.13 -21.01 -7.61
CA LEU A 56 11.45 -22.41 -7.39
C LEU A 56 10.55 -23.34 -8.21
N ASP A 57 9.26 -23.05 -8.32
CA ASP A 57 8.30 -23.84 -9.10
C ASP A 57 8.66 -23.85 -10.60
N CYS A 58 9.02 -22.67 -11.14
CA CYS A 58 9.52 -22.56 -12.52
C CYS A 58 10.83 -23.32 -12.70
N LEU A 59 11.77 -23.22 -11.76
CA LEU A 59 13.03 -23.95 -11.80
C LEU A 59 12.81 -25.47 -11.77
N PHE A 60 12.01 -25.98 -10.84
CA PHE A 60 11.78 -27.41 -10.70
C PHE A 60 10.95 -28.02 -11.83
N LYS A 61 10.10 -27.22 -12.49
CA LYS A 61 9.49 -27.60 -13.75
C LYS A 61 10.53 -27.91 -14.83
N GLU A 62 11.54 -27.04 -14.98
CA GLU A 62 12.61 -27.20 -15.96
C GLU A 62 13.57 -28.34 -15.61
N LEU A 63 13.91 -28.50 -14.33
CA LEU A 63 14.77 -29.61 -13.88
C LEU A 63 14.07 -30.96 -14.03
N GLY A 64 12.79 -31.07 -13.65
CA GLY A 64 11.98 -32.27 -13.82
C GLY A 64 12.28 -33.43 -12.85
N TYR A 65 13.16 -33.23 -11.86
CA TYR A 65 13.52 -34.23 -10.85
C TYR A 65 13.65 -33.61 -9.45
N ALA A 66 13.53 -34.47 -8.42
CA ALA A 66 13.60 -34.07 -7.02
C ALA A 66 14.97 -33.50 -6.63
N GLN A 67 14.95 -32.44 -5.82
CA GLN A 67 16.14 -31.74 -5.32
C GLN A 67 15.89 -31.26 -3.89
N SER A 68 16.97 -31.19 -3.10
CA SER A 68 16.94 -30.54 -1.80
C SER A 68 17.79 -29.27 -1.83
N ILE A 69 17.29 -28.22 -1.18
CA ILE A 69 18.01 -26.96 -1.02
C ILE A 69 19.10 -27.17 0.04
N HIS A 70 20.34 -26.79 -0.24
CA HIS A 70 21.41 -26.68 0.75
C HIS A 70 21.37 -25.32 1.43
N SER A 71 21.28 -24.26 0.64
CA SER A 71 21.16 -22.89 1.12
C SER A 71 20.38 -22.03 0.15
N ILE A 72 19.63 -21.08 0.69
CA ILE A 72 18.88 -20.08 -0.07
C ILE A 72 19.09 -18.71 0.57
N ASN A 73 19.51 -17.75 -0.25
CA ASN A 73 19.62 -16.35 0.14
C ASN A 73 18.74 -15.51 -0.79
N VAL A 74 17.81 -14.75 -0.23
CA VAL A 74 16.86 -13.94 -0.99
C VAL A 74 16.98 -12.49 -0.57
N GLN A 75 16.97 -11.60 -1.55
CA GLN A 75 16.86 -10.16 -1.36
C GLN A 75 15.54 -9.68 -2.00
N PHE A 76 14.64 -9.14 -1.19
CA PHE A 76 13.39 -8.51 -1.64
C PHE A 76 13.67 -7.05 -1.96
N VAL A 77 14.02 -6.79 -3.21
CA VAL A 77 14.54 -5.48 -3.67
C VAL A 77 13.41 -4.45 -3.80
N ARG A 78 12.24 -4.86 -4.28
CA ARG A 78 11.06 -4.02 -4.47
C ARG A 78 9.78 -4.80 -4.18
N PRO A 79 8.70 -4.15 -3.72
CA PRO A 79 7.39 -4.78 -3.63
C PRO A 79 6.90 -5.16 -5.04
N VAL A 80 6.05 -6.19 -5.10
CA VAL A 80 5.28 -6.54 -6.30
C VAL A 80 3.82 -6.26 -5.97
N LEU A 81 3.19 -5.34 -6.70
CA LEU A 81 1.79 -5.01 -6.51
C LEU A 81 0.91 -6.11 -7.10
N HIS A 82 -0.28 -6.32 -6.54
CA HIS A 82 -1.22 -7.26 -7.13
C HIS A 82 -1.62 -6.84 -8.55
N GLY A 83 -1.70 -7.83 -9.45
CA GLY A 83 -1.96 -7.62 -10.86
C GLY A 83 -0.72 -7.26 -11.69
N GLU A 84 0.48 -7.12 -11.10
CA GLU A 84 1.69 -6.97 -11.91
C GLU A 84 2.13 -8.31 -12.50
N ARG A 85 2.58 -8.29 -13.76
CA ARG A 85 3.20 -9.45 -14.39
C ARG A 85 4.66 -9.53 -13.96
N VAL A 86 5.04 -10.68 -13.40
CA VAL A 86 6.38 -10.98 -12.94
C VAL A 86 7.01 -12.00 -13.88
N ASP A 87 8.18 -11.68 -14.43
CA ASP A 87 9.00 -12.59 -15.20
C ASP A 87 10.09 -13.21 -14.30
N VAL A 88 10.36 -14.51 -14.48
CA VAL A 88 11.36 -15.28 -13.74
C VAL A 88 12.50 -15.66 -14.66
N PHE A 89 13.72 -15.35 -14.25
CA PHE A 89 14.95 -15.67 -14.95
C PHE A 89 15.87 -16.52 -14.08
N GLY A 90 16.64 -17.42 -14.71
CA GLY A 90 17.63 -18.27 -14.07
C GLY A 90 18.99 -18.17 -14.75
N GLN A 91 20.04 -18.31 -13.95
CA GLN A 91 21.43 -18.39 -14.39
C GLN A 91 22.16 -19.45 -13.58
N GLN A 92 22.84 -20.38 -14.24
CA GLN A 92 23.70 -21.37 -13.59
C GLN A 92 25.15 -20.88 -13.62
N PHE A 93 25.84 -20.92 -12.47
CA PHE A 93 27.23 -20.46 -12.36
C PHE A 93 28.21 -21.62 -12.44
N SER A 94 27.97 -22.67 -11.64
CA SER A 94 28.81 -23.87 -11.58
C SER A 94 28.08 -24.98 -10.81
N GLY A 95 27.96 -26.18 -11.40
CA GLY A 95 27.40 -27.34 -10.70
C GLY A 95 26.02 -27.06 -10.09
N GLN A 96 25.94 -27.03 -8.75
CA GLN A 96 24.72 -26.87 -7.96
C GLN A 96 24.42 -25.41 -7.53
N ASP A 97 25.25 -24.45 -7.92
CA ASP A 97 25.05 -23.02 -7.64
C ASP A 97 24.23 -22.33 -8.75
N LEU A 98 23.06 -21.81 -8.37
CA LEU A 98 22.07 -21.17 -9.24
C LEU A 98 21.74 -19.77 -8.73
N LYS A 99 21.43 -18.86 -9.64
CA LYS A 99 20.77 -17.59 -9.32
C LYS A 99 19.44 -17.50 -10.04
N LEU A 100 18.41 -17.08 -9.33
CA LEU A 100 17.12 -16.73 -9.89
C LEU A 100 16.88 -15.23 -9.69
N ARG A 101 16.21 -14.61 -10.65
CA ARG A 101 15.86 -13.19 -10.62
C ARG A 101 14.41 -13.00 -11.07
N LEU A 102 13.65 -12.24 -10.29
CA LEU A 102 12.31 -11.84 -10.63
C LEU A 102 12.32 -10.39 -11.11
N VAL A 103 11.57 -10.11 -12.17
CA VAL A 103 11.53 -8.83 -12.85
C VAL A 103 10.09 -8.41 -13.12
N VAL A 104 9.76 -7.15 -12.83
CA VAL A 104 8.49 -6.50 -13.18
C VAL A 104 8.82 -5.25 -13.99
N HIS A 105 8.24 -5.09 -15.18
CA HIS A 105 8.52 -3.95 -16.07
C HIS A 105 10.02 -3.65 -16.23
N GLU A 106 10.83 -4.68 -16.51
CA GLU A 106 12.31 -4.63 -16.64
C GLU A 106 13.07 -4.26 -15.36
N ARG A 107 12.37 -4.10 -14.24
CA ARG A 107 12.96 -3.80 -12.93
C ARG A 107 13.08 -5.06 -12.10
N ARG A 108 14.26 -5.30 -11.55
CA ARG A 108 14.49 -6.34 -10.56
C ARG A 108 13.63 -6.08 -9.32
N VAL A 109 12.87 -7.10 -8.90
CA VAL A 109 12.06 -7.10 -7.68
C VAL A 109 12.56 -8.09 -6.63
N GLN A 110 13.14 -9.23 -7.04
CA GLN A 110 13.75 -10.20 -6.14
C GLN A 110 14.99 -10.81 -6.78
N ASP A 111 16.02 -11.05 -5.97
CA ASP A 111 17.18 -11.89 -6.32
C ASP A 111 17.25 -13.06 -5.34
N ILE A 112 17.52 -14.25 -5.87
CA ILE A 112 17.62 -15.51 -5.12
C ILE A 112 18.92 -16.19 -5.50
N ASP A 113 19.83 -16.32 -4.55
CA ASP A 113 21.03 -17.15 -4.67
C ASP A 113 20.73 -18.51 -4.02
N LEU A 114 20.85 -19.58 -4.80
CA LEU A 114 20.42 -20.92 -4.45
C LEU A 114 21.57 -21.92 -4.60
N LYS A 115 21.76 -22.76 -3.59
CA LYS A 115 22.62 -23.94 -3.67
C LYS A 115 21.78 -25.18 -3.47
N LEU A 116 21.81 -26.11 -4.41
CA LEU A 116 21.17 -27.41 -4.28
C LEU A 116 22.16 -28.43 -3.72
N THR A 117 21.68 -29.55 -3.17
CA THR A 117 22.54 -30.65 -2.67
C THR A 117 22.65 -31.82 -3.66
N GLY A 118 21.93 -31.80 -4.79
CA GLY A 118 21.91 -32.87 -5.79
C GLY A 118 20.63 -33.71 -5.74
N GLN A 119 20.59 -34.79 -6.54
CA GLN A 119 19.41 -35.68 -6.62
C GLN A 119 19.13 -36.30 -5.23
N ALA A 120 17.97 -35.97 -4.67
CA ALA A 120 17.52 -36.54 -3.42
C ALA A 120 16.91 -37.93 -3.68
N GLU A 121 17.44 -38.98 -3.04
CA GLU A 121 16.88 -40.34 -3.11
C GLU A 121 15.54 -40.46 -2.38
N THR A 122 15.30 -39.59 -1.38
CA THR A 122 14.09 -39.61 -0.54
C THR A 122 13.60 -38.20 -0.26
N GLN A 123 12.30 -37.95 -0.43
CA GLN A 123 11.64 -36.72 -0.01
C GLN A 123 10.99 -36.96 1.36
N PRO A 124 11.45 -36.32 2.44
CA PRO A 124 10.74 -36.39 3.71
C PRO A 124 9.38 -35.71 3.57
N GLU A 125 8.33 -36.51 3.75
CA GLU A 125 6.95 -36.03 3.82
C GLU A 125 6.68 -35.41 5.20
N MET A 126 5.88 -34.34 5.22
CA MET A 126 5.36 -33.81 6.47
C MET A 126 3.92 -34.24 6.70
N ALA A 127 3.59 -34.58 7.94
CA ALA A 127 2.20 -34.77 8.33
C ALA A 127 1.41 -33.48 8.07
N VAL A 128 0.19 -33.60 7.54
CA VAL A 128 -0.74 -32.48 7.33
C VAL A 128 -0.94 -31.72 8.65
N CYS A 129 -0.80 -30.41 8.61
CA CYS A 129 -1.10 -29.51 9.72
C CYS A 129 -1.95 -28.36 9.19
N GLN A 130 -3.25 -28.42 9.43
CA GLN A 130 -4.11 -27.30 9.17
C GLN A 130 -4.31 -26.50 10.45
N PRO A 131 -4.22 -25.17 10.42
CA PRO A 131 -4.61 -24.37 11.56
C PRO A 131 -6.12 -24.56 11.79
N VAL A 132 -6.52 -25.00 12.98
CA VAL A 132 -7.94 -24.96 13.37
C VAL A 132 -8.26 -23.51 13.74
N LEU A 133 -8.63 -22.70 12.75
CA LEU A 133 -8.92 -21.28 12.94
C LEU A 133 -10.43 -21.04 12.86
N MET A 134 -11.05 -20.69 13.99
CA MET A 134 -12.42 -20.16 14.02
C MET A 134 -12.48 -18.72 13.48
N GLU A 135 -11.38 -17.97 13.63
CA GLU A 135 -11.22 -16.59 13.13
C GLU A 135 -9.85 -16.39 12.48
N ARG A 136 -9.73 -15.40 11.59
CA ARG A 136 -8.44 -15.03 10.99
C ARG A 136 -7.50 -14.46 12.07
N PRO A 137 -6.26 -14.98 12.20
CA PRO A 137 -5.32 -14.48 13.17
C PRO A 137 -4.95 -13.03 12.87
N LYS A 138 -4.82 -12.21 13.91
CA LYS A 138 -4.37 -10.82 13.80
C LYS A 138 -2.87 -10.77 14.02
N PRO A 139 -2.11 -10.04 13.17
CA PRO A 139 -0.70 -9.80 13.44
C PRO A 139 -0.47 -9.11 14.78
N GLU A 140 0.63 -9.44 15.45
CA GLU A 140 1.07 -8.70 16.63
C GLU A 140 1.36 -7.23 16.25
N ASN A 141 0.84 -6.28 17.03
CA ASN A 141 1.11 -4.86 16.81
C ASN A 141 2.30 -4.40 17.65
N LEU A 142 3.50 -4.82 17.26
CA LEU A 142 4.73 -4.47 17.95
C LEU A 142 5.25 -3.10 17.52
N GLN A 143 5.91 -2.43 18.46
CA GLN A 143 6.71 -1.23 18.20
C GLN A 143 8.18 -1.63 18.13
N PHE A 144 8.97 -0.93 17.30
CA PHE A 144 10.39 -1.24 17.11
C PHE A 144 11.16 -1.22 18.44
N GLU A 145 10.80 -0.32 19.36
CA GLU A 145 11.42 -0.17 20.68
C GLU A 145 11.24 -1.42 21.55
N ASN A 146 10.14 -2.16 21.36
CA ASN A 146 9.71 -3.28 22.19
C ASN A 146 10.18 -4.66 21.68
N THR A 147 11.14 -4.71 20.75
CA THR A 147 11.63 -5.97 20.17
C THR A 147 12.93 -6.48 20.79
N ASP A 148 13.36 -5.92 21.93
CA ASP A 148 14.66 -6.27 22.49
C ASP A 148 14.70 -7.71 22.98
N ALA A 149 15.64 -8.49 22.47
CA ALA A 149 15.78 -9.92 22.73
C ALA A 149 14.48 -10.74 22.56
N LEU A 150 13.52 -10.26 21.76
CA LEU A 150 12.26 -10.94 21.53
C LEU A 150 12.52 -12.31 20.89
N GLU A 151 12.00 -13.35 21.50
CA GLU A 151 12.12 -14.73 21.03
C GLU A 151 10.77 -15.45 21.13
N GLY A 152 10.62 -16.51 20.35
CA GLY A 152 9.42 -17.31 20.37
C GLY A 152 9.53 -18.56 19.53
N THR A 153 8.47 -19.36 19.61
CA THR A 153 8.30 -20.56 18.79
C THR A 153 7.09 -20.38 17.90
N LEU A 154 7.21 -20.87 16.67
CA LEU A 154 6.15 -20.99 15.69
C LEU A 154 5.98 -22.46 15.31
N ASP A 155 4.75 -22.95 15.40
CA ASP A 155 4.40 -24.27 14.89
C ASP A 155 4.18 -24.18 13.38
N LEU A 156 4.97 -24.93 12.62
CA LEU A 156 4.90 -24.97 11.17
C LEU A 156 3.58 -25.54 10.67
N VAL A 157 2.97 -24.82 9.74
CA VAL A 157 1.73 -25.20 9.04
C VAL A 157 2.08 -25.96 7.76
N TRP A 158 1.29 -26.98 7.43
CA TRP A 158 1.48 -27.77 6.21
C TRP A 158 0.14 -28.15 5.57
N MET A 159 -0.19 -27.50 4.46
CA MET A 159 -1.42 -27.68 3.68
C MET A 159 -1.07 -28.17 2.26
N PRO A 160 -0.76 -29.47 2.07
CA PRO A 160 -0.20 -29.96 0.82
C PRO A 160 -1.09 -29.71 -0.41
N ASP A 161 -2.42 -29.75 -0.25
CA ASP A 161 -3.36 -29.51 -1.35
C ASP A 161 -3.28 -28.07 -1.87
N VAL A 162 -3.20 -27.08 -0.97
CA VAL A 162 -3.06 -25.66 -1.35
C VAL A 162 -1.70 -25.41 -1.98
N ILE A 163 -0.64 -26.04 -1.45
CA ILE A 163 0.70 -25.95 -2.03
C ILE A 163 0.75 -26.61 -3.42
N GLN A 164 0.06 -27.74 -3.61
CA GLN A 164 -0.04 -28.41 -4.91
C GLN A 164 -0.76 -27.55 -5.96
N GLU A 165 -1.82 -26.83 -5.55
CA GLU A 165 -2.56 -25.92 -6.41
C GLU A 165 -1.71 -24.70 -6.81
N LEU A 166 -1.03 -24.08 -5.83
CA LEU A 166 -0.25 -22.86 -6.06
C LEU A 166 1.12 -23.12 -6.70
N PHE A 167 1.79 -24.22 -6.34
CA PHE A 167 3.18 -24.55 -6.66
C PHE A 167 3.36 -26.06 -6.92
N PRO A 168 2.79 -26.59 -8.02
CA PRO A 168 2.73 -28.03 -8.27
C PRO A 168 4.10 -28.71 -8.38
N PHE A 169 5.11 -28.02 -8.90
CA PHE A 169 6.47 -28.56 -9.06
C PHE A 169 7.28 -28.42 -7.78
N VAL A 170 7.04 -27.39 -6.96
CA VAL A 170 7.57 -27.34 -5.59
C VAL A 170 7.03 -28.52 -4.79
N LYS A 171 5.71 -28.74 -4.76
CA LYS A 171 5.13 -29.87 -3.99
C LYS A 171 5.66 -31.23 -4.45
N LYS A 172 5.92 -31.37 -5.75
CA LYS A 172 6.39 -32.61 -6.37
C LYS A 172 7.88 -32.85 -6.15
N TYR A 173 8.71 -31.81 -6.16
CA TYR A 173 10.17 -31.96 -6.27
C TYR A 173 10.97 -31.46 -5.07
N LEU A 174 10.40 -30.62 -4.21
CA LEU A 174 11.05 -30.10 -3.00
C LEU A 174 10.54 -30.85 -1.75
N PRO A 175 11.41 -31.18 -0.77
CA PRO A 175 10.99 -31.72 0.51
C PRO A 175 9.95 -30.85 1.23
N ASP A 176 8.95 -31.49 1.84
CA ASP A 176 7.85 -30.81 2.52
C ASP A 176 8.36 -29.97 3.71
N ASN A 177 9.35 -30.46 4.45
CA ASN A 177 9.96 -29.74 5.58
C ASN A 177 10.65 -28.43 5.16
N GLN A 178 11.34 -28.43 4.02
CA GLN A 178 11.97 -27.22 3.51
C GLN A 178 10.90 -26.20 3.09
N THR A 179 9.83 -26.68 2.46
CA THR A 179 8.67 -25.86 2.08
C THR A 179 8.00 -25.25 3.31
N ALA A 180 7.72 -26.06 4.34
CA ALA A 180 7.09 -25.58 5.57
C ALA A 180 7.94 -24.55 6.33
N VAL A 181 9.26 -24.77 6.43
CA VAL A 181 10.17 -23.77 7.04
C VAL A 181 10.09 -22.44 6.30
N LEU A 182 10.17 -22.45 4.96
CA LEU A 182 10.10 -21.22 4.15
C LEU A 182 8.75 -20.50 4.32
N LEU A 183 7.63 -21.23 4.40
CA LEU A 183 6.32 -20.66 4.73
C LEU A 183 6.32 -20.01 6.13
N GLY A 184 6.92 -20.68 7.12
CA GLY A 184 7.03 -20.17 8.48
C GLY A 184 7.79 -18.83 8.57
N LEU A 185 8.74 -18.56 7.68
CA LEU A 185 9.50 -17.30 7.67
C LEU A 185 8.61 -16.08 7.40
N THR A 186 7.68 -16.18 6.43
CA THR A 186 6.74 -15.07 6.17
C THR A 186 5.76 -14.92 7.33
N GLN A 187 5.37 -16.01 7.99
CA GLN A 187 4.51 -15.94 9.17
C GLN A 187 5.21 -15.28 10.36
N ILE A 188 6.49 -15.56 10.61
CA ILE A 188 7.27 -14.86 11.65
C ILE A 188 7.26 -13.36 11.37
N VAL A 189 7.62 -12.94 10.16
CA VAL A 189 7.71 -11.52 9.80
C VAL A 189 6.34 -10.84 9.82
N GLY A 190 5.37 -11.43 9.14
CA GLY A 190 4.04 -10.89 8.90
C GLY A 190 3.15 -10.89 10.14
N MET A 191 3.35 -11.84 11.07
CA MET A 191 2.43 -12.07 12.20
C MET A 191 3.05 -11.93 13.58
N ARG A 192 4.35 -12.19 13.76
CA ARG A 192 5.01 -12.20 15.08
C ARG A 192 5.91 -10.99 15.25
N CYS A 193 7.01 -10.90 14.51
CA CYS A 193 7.96 -9.79 14.58
C CYS A 193 8.54 -9.50 13.20
N PRO A 194 8.37 -8.27 12.66
CA PRO A 194 7.69 -7.11 13.24
C PRO A 194 6.17 -7.22 13.42
N GLY A 195 5.50 -8.19 12.77
CA GLY A 195 4.05 -8.34 12.84
C GLY A 195 3.33 -7.31 11.98
N LEU A 196 2.34 -6.61 12.53
CA LEU A 196 1.41 -5.73 11.83
C LEU A 196 2.11 -4.75 10.90
N HIS A 197 3.19 -4.12 11.35
CA HIS A 197 3.94 -3.09 10.64
C HIS A 197 5.20 -3.64 9.94
N SER A 198 5.21 -4.90 9.54
CA SER A 198 6.37 -5.53 8.89
C SER A 198 6.53 -5.22 7.39
N VAL A 199 7.77 -5.22 6.92
CA VAL A 199 8.14 -5.40 5.52
C VAL A 199 9.31 -6.38 5.47
N PHE A 200 9.13 -7.50 4.79
CA PHE A 200 10.16 -8.54 4.66
C PHE A 200 11.21 -8.11 3.62
N THR A 201 12.49 -7.99 3.99
CA THR A 201 13.55 -7.48 3.10
C THR A 201 14.56 -8.53 2.64
N GLY A 202 14.74 -9.62 3.37
CA GLY A 202 15.60 -10.71 2.91
C GLY A 202 15.66 -11.88 3.86
N LEU A 203 16.15 -13.02 3.37
CA LEU A 203 16.38 -14.21 4.17
C LEU A 203 17.68 -14.89 3.72
N ALA A 204 18.36 -15.56 4.65
CA ALA A 204 19.49 -16.43 4.38
C ALA A 204 19.34 -17.68 5.25
N VAL A 205 19.01 -18.81 4.63
CA VAL A 205 18.70 -20.07 5.33
C VAL A 205 19.53 -21.20 4.77
N HIS A 206 20.07 -22.01 5.68
CA HIS A 206 20.79 -23.24 5.40
C HIS A 206 19.93 -24.42 5.86
N PHE A 207 19.96 -25.51 5.10
CA PHE A 207 19.25 -26.73 5.42
C PHE A 207 20.22 -27.91 5.58
N GLU A 208 19.97 -28.73 6.59
CA GLU A 208 20.68 -29.97 6.83
C GLU A 208 19.86 -31.16 6.30
N GLN A 209 20.55 -32.13 5.68
CA GLN A 209 19.92 -33.39 5.27
C GLN A 209 19.68 -34.27 6.50
N ASN A 210 18.58 -34.06 7.21
CA ASN A 210 18.19 -34.96 8.29
C ASN A 210 17.09 -35.92 7.83
N LYS A 211 17.36 -37.23 7.92
CA LYS A 211 16.39 -38.29 7.62
C LYS A 211 15.42 -38.44 8.80
N GLY A 212 14.36 -37.62 8.85
CA GLY A 212 13.20 -37.90 9.70
C GLY A 212 12.79 -36.83 10.71
N ALA A 213 13.15 -35.55 10.53
CA ALA A 213 12.67 -34.51 11.44
C ALA A 213 11.17 -34.25 11.26
N THR A 214 10.35 -34.76 12.18
CA THR A 214 8.93 -34.45 12.33
C THR A 214 8.69 -33.20 13.18
N ASN A 215 9.76 -32.55 13.66
CA ASN A 215 9.67 -31.37 14.52
C ASN A 215 9.02 -30.21 13.76
N ARG A 216 7.89 -29.73 14.28
CA ARG A 216 7.16 -28.58 13.73
C ARG A 216 7.59 -27.25 14.33
N ASN A 217 8.45 -27.26 15.34
CA ASN A 217 8.75 -26.06 16.10
C ASN A 217 9.88 -25.30 15.42
N LEU A 218 9.55 -24.16 14.80
CA LEU A 218 10.50 -23.18 14.30
C LEU A 218 10.71 -22.12 15.38
N GLN A 219 11.92 -22.03 15.92
CA GLN A 219 12.30 -21.02 16.90
C GLN A 219 12.78 -19.76 16.17
N PHE A 220 12.50 -18.59 16.75
CA PHE A 220 13.03 -17.33 16.27
C PHE A 220 13.49 -16.44 17.42
N LYS A 221 14.50 -15.60 17.16
CA LYS A 221 15.04 -14.63 18.11
C LYS A 221 15.57 -13.39 17.42
N VAL A 222 15.22 -12.20 17.91
CA VAL A 222 15.82 -10.94 17.44
C VAL A 222 17.30 -10.91 17.85
N LEU A 223 18.17 -10.84 16.84
CA LEU A 223 19.63 -10.83 17.01
C LEU A 223 20.21 -9.42 16.97
N HIS A 224 19.74 -8.61 16.03
CA HIS A 224 20.27 -7.26 15.80
C HIS A 224 19.13 -6.29 15.47
N ARG A 225 19.30 -5.03 15.88
CA ARG A 225 18.35 -3.94 15.68
C ARG A 225 19.10 -2.72 15.15
N ASP A 226 18.65 -2.15 14.03
CA ASP A 226 19.16 -0.89 13.50
C ASP A 226 18.06 0.17 13.53
N SER A 227 18.15 1.06 14.52
CA SER A 227 17.17 2.12 14.74
C SER A 227 17.14 3.19 13.64
N ARG A 228 18.20 3.30 12.83
CA ARG A 228 18.26 4.29 11.74
C ARG A 228 17.28 3.96 10.62
N PHE A 229 17.06 2.66 10.41
CA PHE A 229 16.17 2.13 9.37
C PHE A 229 14.94 1.40 9.96
N SER A 230 14.81 1.39 11.29
CA SER A 230 13.83 0.58 12.02
C SER A 230 13.85 -0.89 11.56
N MET A 231 15.06 -1.44 11.42
CA MET A 231 15.31 -2.78 10.88
C MET A 231 15.64 -3.77 11.99
N VAL A 232 15.13 -4.99 11.86
CA VAL A 232 15.48 -6.12 12.73
C VAL A 232 16.04 -7.29 11.91
N THR A 233 17.08 -7.91 12.45
CA THR A 233 17.58 -9.21 11.99
C THR A 233 17.15 -10.26 13.01
N ILE A 234 16.46 -11.29 12.54
CA ILE A 234 15.88 -12.35 13.35
C ILE A 234 16.56 -13.66 12.97
N GLY A 235 17.20 -14.31 13.93
CA GLY A 235 17.74 -15.65 13.78
C GLY A 235 16.62 -16.69 13.84
N ILE A 236 16.70 -17.71 13.00
CA ILE A 236 15.76 -18.84 12.98
C ILE A 236 16.51 -20.15 13.24
N SER A 237 15.87 -21.05 13.98
CA SER A 237 16.42 -22.36 14.32
C SER A 237 15.33 -23.43 14.27
N HIS A 238 15.61 -24.51 13.56
CA HIS A 238 14.77 -25.68 13.36
C HIS A 238 15.64 -26.93 13.27
N GLY A 239 15.09 -28.11 13.54
CA GLY A 239 15.85 -29.37 13.50
C GLY A 239 16.46 -29.74 12.13
N THR A 240 16.09 -29.03 11.07
CA THR A 240 16.66 -29.20 9.71
C THR A 240 17.09 -27.90 9.06
N ALA A 241 16.96 -26.77 9.74
CA ALA A 241 17.23 -25.47 9.14
C ALA A 241 17.73 -24.46 10.17
N SER A 242 18.66 -23.61 9.77
CA SER A 242 19.09 -22.46 10.55
C SER A 242 19.40 -21.28 9.63
N GLY A 243 19.33 -20.07 10.14
CA GLY A 243 19.61 -18.90 9.33
C GLY A 243 19.11 -17.59 9.95
N GLU A 244 18.98 -16.59 9.11
CA GLU A 244 18.52 -15.26 9.48
C GLU A 244 17.51 -14.72 8.48
N ILE A 245 16.59 -13.91 8.99
CA ILE A 245 15.63 -13.14 8.20
C ILE A 245 15.72 -11.67 8.60
N THR A 246 15.58 -10.77 7.65
CA THR A 246 15.63 -9.32 7.87
C THR A 246 14.28 -8.70 7.53
N ALA A 247 13.82 -7.80 8.40
CA ALA A 247 12.56 -7.10 8.21
C ALA A 247 12.63 -5.65 8.71
N LEU A 248 11.79 -4.79 8.14
CA LEU A 248 11.64 -3.38 8.53
C LEU A 248 10.32 -3.16 9.23
N PHE A 249 10.31 -2.24 10.19
CA PHE A 249 9.08 -1.62 10.70
C PHE A 249 8.70 -0.46 9.77
N ARG A 250 7.59 -0.62 9.05
CA ARG A 250 6.99 0.46 8.25
C ARG A 250 6.24 1.44 9.16
N PRO A 251 6.15 2.73 8.80
CA PRO A 251 5.36 3.69 9.56
C PRO A 251 3.90 3.27 9.72
N GLU A 252 3.30 3.65 10.85
CA GLU A 252 1.86 3.50 11.06
C GLU A 252 1.06 4.44 10.15
N PRO A 253 -0.20 4.08 9.81
CA PRO A 253 -1.13 5.01 9.20
C PRO A 253 -1.29 6.28 10.04
N VAL A 254 -1.27 7.42 9.38
CA VAL A 254 -1.36 8.72 10.04
C VAL A 254 -2.79 8.96 10.50
N SER A 255 -2.98 9.17 11.79
CA SER A 255 -4.25 9.64 12.35
C SER A 255 -4.27 11.17 12.37
N GLN A 256 -5.33 11.77 11.82
CA GLN A 256 -5.54 13.21 11.88
C GLN A 256 -6.19 13.60 13.23
N GLY A 257 -6.06 14.88 13.60
CA GLY A 257 -6.64 15.41 14.83
C GLY A 257 -8.16 15.18 14.93
N LYS A 258 -8.67 15.05 16.14
CA LYS A 258 -10.12 14.90 16.38
C LYS A 258 -10.87 16.15 15.97
N TYR A 259 -12.15 16.02 15.62
CA TYR A 259 -12.96 17.18 15.24
C TYR A 259 -12.96 18.28 16.31
N THR A 260 -13.02 17.94 17.60
CA THR A 260 -13.01 18.92 18.70
C THR A 260 -11.70 19.71 18.81
N GLU A 261 -10.57 19.08 18.50
CA GLU A 261 -9.26 19.75 18.48
C GLU A 261 -9.20 20.78 17.34
N LEU A 262 -9.72 20.41 16.16
CA LEU A 262 -9.82 21.32 15.02
C LEU A 262 -10.87 22.41 15.28
N GLN A 263 -11.98 22.09 15.94
CA GLN A 263 -13.01 23.06 16.30
C GLN A 263 -12.48 24.17 17.22
N ALA A 264 -11.53 23.87 18.10
CA ALA A 264 -10.93 24.86 19.00
C ALA A 264 -10.06 25.90 18.28
N MET A 265 -9.53 25.61 17.08
CA MET A 265 -8.68 26.53 16.32
C MET A 265 -9.44 27.34 15.25
N VAL A 266 -10.64 26.92 14.87
CA VAL A 266 -11.40 27.55 13.78
C VAL A 266 -12.32 28.66 14.32
N PRO A 267 -12.26 29.89 13.78
CA PRO A 267 -13.22 30.93 14.13
C PRO A 267 -14.66 30.50 13.83
N LYS A 268 -15.58 30.78 14.76
CA LYS A 268 -16.99 30.38 14.60
C LYS A 268 -17.60 31.01 13.34
N ASN A 269 -18.37 30.19 12.60
CA ASN A 269 -19.16 30.59 11.43
C ASN A 269 -18.36 31.12 10.22
N CYS A 270 -17.02 31.03 10.21
CA CYS A 270 -16.19 31.52 9.11
C CYS A 270 -16.40 30.78 7.78
N PHE A 271 -17.03 29.60 7.81
CA PHE A 271 -17.36 28.79 6.63
C PHE A 271 -18.87 28.46 6.56
N SER A 272 -19.72 29.24 7.23
CA SER A 272 -21.17 28.95 7.37
C SER A 272 -21.97 29.00 6.05
N ASP A 273 -21.42 29.63 5.02
CA ASP A 273 -21.96 29.69 3.66
C ASP A 273 -21.53 28.48 2.80
N GLN A 274 -20.62 27.65 3.31
CA GLN A 274 -20.07 26.53 2.56
C GLN A 274 -20.91 25.26 2.72
N LYS A 275 -21.40 24.76 1.59
CA LYS A 275 -21.84 23.38 1.40
C LYS A 275 -20.79 22.73 0.50
N ALA A 276 -19.82 22.09 1.14
CA ALA A 276 -18.56 21.68 0.56
C ALA A 276 -18.57 20.20 0.18
N LEU A 277 -18.57 19.91 -1.12
CA LEU A 277 -18.31 18.57 -1.64
C LEU A 277 -16.80 18.31 -1.66
N ILE A 278 -16.35 17.31 -0.92
CA ILE A 278 -14.94 17.00 -0.72
C ILE A 278 -14.64 15.66 -1.39
N ILE A 279 -13.99 15.75 -2.56
CA ILE A 279 -13.56 14.59 -3.33
C ILE A 279 -12.32 13.99 -2.69
N GLY A 280 -12.40 12.76 -2.17
CA GLY A 280 -11.32 12.14 -1.40
C GLY A 280 -11.28 12.57 0.07
N GLY A 281 -12.44 12.63 0.74
CA GLY A 281 -12.57 13.06 2.14
C GLY A 281 -12.37 11.96 3.19
N SER A 282 -12.11 10.71 2.77
CA SER A 282 -12.02 9.56 3.70
C SER A 282 -10.72 9.48 4.51
N ARG A 283 -9.74 10.37 4.28
CA ARG A 283 -8.43 10.41 4.97
C ARG A 283 -7.62 11.66 4.59
N GLY A 284 -6.51 11.88 5.29
CA GLY A 284 -5.47 12.85 4.90
C GLY A 284 -5.98 14.29 4.82
N ILE A 285 -5.57 15.03 3.78
CA ILE A 285 -5.93 16.46 3.60
C ILE A 285 -7.44 16.64 3.44
N GLY A 286 -8.13 15.73 2.75
CA GLY A 286 -9.59 15.79 2.56
C GLY A 286 -10.35 15.63 3.88
N GLU A 287 -9.91 14.71 4.75
CA GLU A 287 -10.47 14.57 6.11
C GLU A 287 -10.30 15.86 6.92
N VAL A 288 -9.08 16.41 6.93
CA VAL A 288 -8.77 17.66 7.66
C VAL A 288 -9.65 18.81 7.14
N THR A 289 -9.77 18.95 5.82
CA THR A 289 -10.63 19.97 5.20
C THR A 289 -12.08 19.82 5.64
N ALA A 290 -12.60 18.58 5.65
CA ALA A 290 -13.97 18.31 6.07
C ALA A 290 -14.24 18.72 7.51
N LYS A 291 -13.29 18.43 8.41
CA LYS A 291 -13.37 18.82 9.82
C LYS A 291 -13.28 20.33 9.99
N LEU A 292 -12.37 21.01 9.29
CA LEU A 292 -12.20 22.47 9.36
C LEU A 292 -13.43 23.22 8.84
N ILE A 293 -13.99 22.81 7.70
CA ILE A 293 -15.21 23.42 7.14
C ILE A 293 -16.39 23.26 8.10
N ALA A 294 -16.61 22.04 8.62
CA ALA A 294 -17.70 21.79 9.57
C ALA A 294 -17.49 22.55 10.90
N ALA A 295 -16.24 22.65 11.38
CA ALA A 295 -15.88 23.41 12.57
C ALA A 295 -16.18 24.92 12.42
N GLY A 296 -15.96 25.46 11.22
CA GLY A 296 -16.33 26.84 10.86
C GLY A 296 -17.81 27.04 10.56
N GLY A 297 -18.68 26.06 10.85
CA GLY A 297 -20.13 26.16 10.67
C GLY A 297 -20.66 25.73 9.30
N GLY A 298 -19.79 25.28 8.40
CA GLY A 298 -20.17 24.77 7.08
C GLY A 298 -20.78 23.36 7.12
N HIS A 299 -21.23 22.91 5.96
CA HIS A 299 -21.71 21.55 5.73
C HIS A 299 -20.74 20.80 4.81
N SER A 300 -20.06 19.78 5.35
CA SER A 300 -19.13 18.93 4.60
C SER A 300 -19.83 17.72 3.99
N VAL A 301 -19.59 17.41 2.72
CA VAL A 301 -19.99 16.15 2.08
C VAL A 301 -18.72 15.45 1.64
N ILE A 302 -18.29 14.45 2.40
CA ILE A 302 -17.07 13.72 2.07
C ILE A 302 -17.36 12.55 1.16
N THR A 303 -16.47 12.35 0.19
CA THR A 303 -16.53 11.18 -0.67
C THR A 303 -15.46 10.16 -0.36
N TYR A 304 -15.74 8.91 -0.71
CA TYR A 304 -14.79 7.80 -0.67
C TYR A 304 -14.98 6.90 -1.89
N TYR A 305 -13.89 6.31 -2.38
CA TYR A 305 -13.97 5.18 -3.33
C TYR A 305 -13.82 3.85 -2.57
N GLN A 306 -12.76 3.75 -1.78
CA GLN A 306 -12.52 2.66 -0.85
C GLN A 306 -12.54 3.19 0.59
N GLY A 307 -12.85 2.30 1.55
CA GLY A 307 -12.85 2.64 2.98
C GLY A 307 -14.03 3.46 3.45
N GLU A 308 -15.25 2.97 3.17
CA GLU A 308 -16.50 3.50 3.71
C GLU A 308 -16.44 3.70 5.23
N ARG A 309 -15.90 2.73 5.97
CA ARG A 309 -15.78 2.80 7.44
C ARG A 309 -14.95 3.99 7.91
N ASP A 310 -13.87 4.33 7.20
CA ASP A 310 -13.05 5.50 7.54
C ASP A 310 -13.86 6.79 7.34
N ALA A 311 -14.56 6.91 6.21
CA ALA A 311 -15.42 8.06 5.92
C ALA A 311 -16.57 8.18 6.94
N GLN A 312 -17.25 7.09 7.27
CA GLN A 312 -18.31 7.09 8.28
C GLN A 312 -17.79 7.46 9.66
N LYS A 313 -16.58 7.01 10.04
CA LYS A 313 -15.94 7.41 11.30
C LYS A 313 -15.68 8.92 11.35
N ILE A 314 -15.18 9.51 10.26
CA ILE A 314 -14.95 10.96 10.16
C ILE A 314 -16.27 11.73 10.27
N ALA A 315 -17.28 11.33 9.50
CA ALA A 315 -18.59 11.98 9.56
C ALA A 315 -19.26 11.80 10.94
N GLY A 316 -19.04 10.67 11.61
CA GLY A 316 -19.49 10.43 12.98
C GLY A 316 -18.78 11.31 14.01
N ASP A 317 -17.47 11.51 13.86
CA ASP A 317 -16.66 12.43 14.69
C ASP A 317 -17.17 13.89 14.56
N ILE A 318 -17.49 14.33 13.35
CA ILE A 318 -18.06 15.67 13.09
C ILE A 318 -19.47 15.81 13.67
N ARG A 319 -20.37 14.87 13.35
CA ARG A 319 -21.79 14.92 13.75
C ARG A 319 -21.99 14.82 15.25
N SER A 320 -21.21 13.97 15.93
CA SER A 320 -21.33 13.78 17.39
C SER A 320 -20.97 15.04 18.20
N HIS A 321 -20.33 16.03 17.57
CA HIS A 321 -19.94 17.30 18.18
C HIS A 321 -20.64 18.51 17.52
N GLY A 322 -21.80 18.28 16.88
CA GLY A 322 -22.68 19.34 16.37
C GLY A 322 -22.30 19.91 15.00
N GLY A 323 -21.26 19.40 14.35
CA GLY A 323 -20.97 19.74 12.95
C GLY A 323 -21.88 19.00 11.98
N ARG A 324 -21.93 19.46 10.73
CA ARG A 324 -22.71 18.82 9.65
C ARG A 324 -21.78 18.07 8.70
N CYS A 325 -21.98 16.77 8.55
CA CYS A 325 -21.23 15.97 7.60
C CYS A 325 -22.04 14.81 7.02
N ASP A 326 -22.12 14.75 5.69
CA ASP A 326 -22.66 13.61 4.93
C ASP A 326 -21.53 12.83 4.23
N VAL A 327 -21.83 11.58 3.87
CA VAL A 327 -20.89 10.67 3.22
C VAL A 327 -21.48 10.16 1.91
N PHE A 328 -20.69 10.19 0.83
CA PHE A 328 -21.12 9.74 -0.49
C PHE A 328 -20.07 8.85 -1.16
N SER A 329 -20.45 7.68 -1.70
CA SER A 329 -19.53 6.84 -2.46
C SER A 329 -19.27 7.46 -3.84
N TYR A 330 -18.01 7.63 -4.22
CA TYR A 330 -17.64 8.20 -5.50
C TYR A 330 -16.25 7.78 -5.97
N ASN A 331 -16.17 7.23 -7.18
CA ASN A 331 -14.91 6.99 -7.89
C ASN A 331 -14.73 7.98 -9.05
N VAL A 332 -13.71 8.84 -8.98
CA VAL A 332 -13.41 9.84 -10.03
C VAL A 332 -13.07 9.25 -11.39
N LEU A 333 -12.66 7.97 -11.45
CA LEU A 333 -12.31 7.29 -12.69
C LEU A 333 -13.45 6.44 -13.27
N SER A 334 -14.58 6.35 -12.57
CA SER A 334 -15.71 5.51 -12.98
C SER A 334 -16.70 6.29 -13.84
N GLU A 335 -17.06 5.70 -14.97
CA GLU A 335 -18.00 6.28 -15.94
C GLU A 335 -19.47 6.07 -15.50
N SER A 336 -19.73 5.11 -14.61
CA SER A 336 -21.09 4.66 -14.22
C SER A 336 -21.52 5.10 -12.81
N GLU A 337 -20.89 6.13 -12.24
CA GLU A 337 -21.18 6.57 -10.86
C GLU A 337 -22.59 7.17 -10.69
N PRO A 338 -23.21 7.06 -9.49
CA PRO A 338 -24.43 7.76 -9.16
C PRO A 338 -24.28 9.28 -9.34
N GLN A 339 -25.42 9.96 -9.56
CA GLN A 339 -25.46 11.37 -9.90
C GLN A 339 -24.99 12.24 -8.72
N ILE A 340 -23.68 12.52 -8.66
CA ILE A 340 -23.02 13.27 -7.59
C ILE A 340 -23.56 14.70 -7.42
N THR A 341 -24.23 15.27 -8.43
CA THR A 341 -24.87 16.59 -8.31
C THR A 341 -26.05 16.60 -7.32
N ASN A 342 -26.59 15.42 -7.00
CA ASN A 342 -27.68 15.19 -6.04
C ASN A 342 -27.20 14.43 -4.79
N CYS A 343 -25.93 14.59 -4.40
CA CYS A 343 -25.36 13.89 -3.23
C CYS A 343 -26.02 14.29 -1.89
N ILE A 344 -26.70 15.43 -1.83
CA ILE A 344 -27.58 15.81 -0.72
C ILE A 344 -28.97 16.13 -1.28
N LEU A 345 -30.01 15.63 -0.62
CA LEU A 345 -31.39 15.93 -0.97
C LEU A 345 -31.73 17.40 -0.65
N ASN A 346 -32.32 18.10 -1.62
CA ASN A 346 -32.84 19.47 -1.49
C ASN A 346 -31.80 20.53 -1.07
N GLU A 347 -30.50 20.24 -1.18
CA GLU A 347 -29.45 21.20 -0.90
C GLU A 347 -28.47 21.30 -2.08
N ARG A 348 -28.09 22.53 -2.45
CA ARG A 348 -27.13 22.79 -3.52
C ARG A 348 -25.71 22.87 -2.97
N ILE A 349 -24.76 22.20 -3.62
CA ILE A 349 -23.32 22.38 -3.36
C ILE A 349 -22.89 23.80 -3.75
N SER A 350 -22.12 24.46 -2.88
CA SER A 350 -21.52 25.78 -3.15
C SER A 350 -20.02 25.71 -3.38
N HIS A 351 -19.37 24.68 -2.84
CA HIS A 351 -17.92 24.49 -2.93
C HIS A 351 -17.57 23.06 -3.33
N ILE A 352 -16.56 22.90 -4.19
CA ILE A 352 -15.96 21.61 -4.53
C ILE A 352 -14.50 21.64 -4.12
N TYR A 353 -14.07 20.70 -3.28
CA TYR A 353 -12.67 20.49 -2.91
C TYR A 353 -12.17 19.18 -3.50
N TYR A 354 -11.25 19.26 -4.46
CA TYR A 354 -10.79 18.10 -5.23
C TYR A 354 -9.47 17.53 -4.70
N PHE A 355 -9.52 16.53 -3.81
CA PHE A 355 -8.33 15.88 -3.23
C PHE A 355 -8.08 14.45 -3.75
N ALA A 356 -8.85 13.98 -4.74
CA ALA A 356 -8.58 12.68 -5.35
C ALA A 356 -7.17 12.64 -5.96
N SER A 357 -6.38 11.67 -5.50
CA SER A 357 -5.02 11.45 -5.94
C SER A 357 -4.70 9.95 -5.89
N PRO A 358 -3.97 9.41 -6.88
CA PRO A 358 -3.32 8.13 -6.70
C PRO A 358 -2.16 8.29 -5.70
N LEU A 359 -1.50 7.18 -5.37
CA LEU A 359 -0.20 7.24 -4.69
C LEU A 359 0.75 8.13 -5.52
N ILE A 360 1.41 9.07 -4.85
CA ILE A 360 2.42 9.92 -5.49
C ILE A 360 3.75 9.23 -5.24
N GLU A 361 4.22 8.56 -6.27
CA GLU A 361 5.47 7.82 -6.29
C GLU A 361 6.51 8.55 -7.15
N LYS A 362 7.78 8.21 -6.94
CA LYS A 362 8.84 8.71 -7.80
C LYS A 362 8.83 7.95 -9.11
N GLY A 363 9.02 8.66 -10.22
CA GLY A 363 9.43 8.10 -11.49
C GLY A 363 10.76 7.36 -11.30
N ASP A 364 10.76 6.11 -11.75
CA ASP A 364 11.88 5.19 -11.63
C ASP A 364 12.65 5.04 -12.96
N ARG A 365 12.25 5.79 -14.00
CA ARG A 365 12.93 5.85 -15.30
C ARG A 365 13.94 6.99 -15.34
N LEU A 366 14.90 6.90 -16.28
CA LEU A 366 15.97 7.89 -16.41
C LEU A 366 15.46 9.30 -16.73
N VAL A 367 14.37 9.41 -17.49
CA VAL A 367 13.87 10.70 -17.99
C VAL A 367 12.36 10.83 -17.80
N TRP A 368 11.60 9.83 -18.27
CA TRP A 368 10.14 9.91 -18.35
C TRP A 368 9.46 8.54 -18.32
N ASP A 369 8.37 8.45 -17.55
CA ASP A 369 7.47 7.30 -17.47
C ASP A 369 6.05 7.68 -17.91
N ASP A 370 5.72 7.35 -19.16
CA ASP A 370 4.42 7.67 -19.78
C ASP A 370 3.23 7.03 -19.03
N THR A 371 3.39 5.80 -18.56
CA THR A 371 2.35 5.11 -17.80
C THR A 371 2.08 5.80 -16.46
N LEU A 372 3.13 6.23 -15.77
CA LEU A 372 3.00 6.98 -14.53
C LEU A 372 2.38 8.37 -14.76
N PHE A 373 2.79 9.07 -15.82
CA PHE A 373 2.20 10.35 -16.19
C PHE A 373 0.71 10.21 -16.51
N GLN A 374 0.33 9.22 -17.33
CA GLN A 374 -1.06 8.96 -17.66
C GLN A 374 -1.90 8.66 -16.41
N LYS A 375 -1.37 7.86 -15.47
CA LYS A 375 -2.00 7.62 -14.16
C LYS A 375 -2.27 8.93 -13.41
N PHE A 376 -1.33 9.88 -13.39
CA PHE A 376 -1.58 11.19 -12.77
C PHE A 376 -2.60 12.02 -13.55
N CYS A 377 -2.55 12.02 -14.87
CA CYS A 377 -3.53 12.71 -15.72
C CYS A 377 -4.96 12.17 -15.56
N ASP A 378 -5.12 10.85 -15.42
CA ASP A 378 -6.43 10.22 -15.22
C ASP A 378 -7.12 10.77 -13.96
N TYR A 379 -6.38 10.88 -12.85
CA TYR A 379 -6.95 11.41 -11.61
C TYR A 379 -7.07 12.94 -11.62
N TYR A 380 -6.03 13.67 -12.03
CA TYR A 380 -6.01 15.12 -11.83
C TYR A 380 -6.69 15.90 -12.96
N LEU A 381 -6.71 15.37 -14.19
CA LEU A 381 -7.35 16.02 -15.34
C LEU A 381 -8.65 15.32 -15.72
N LYS A 382 -8.62 14.03 -16.10
CA LYS A 382 -9.83 13.32 -16.57
C LYS A 382 -10.90 13.30 -15.48
N GLY A 383 -10.54 12.91 -14.25
CA GLY A 383 -11.46 12.90 -13.11
C GLY A 383 -12.03 14.27 -12.77
N LEU A 384 -11.18 15.32 -12.75
CA LEU A 384 -11.63 16.69 -12.52
C LEU A 384 -12.55 17.18 -13.63
N ALA A 385 -12.16 17.01 -14.90
CA ALA A 385 -12.95 17.44 -16.06
C ALA A 385 -14.34 16.78 -16.06
N THR A 386 -14.38 15.47 -15.80
CA THR A 386 -15.63 14.70 -15.75
C THR A 386 -16.53 15.16 -14.62
N LEU A 387 -15.97 15.46 -13.44
CA LEU A 387 -16.72 16.02 -12.32
C LEU A 387 -17.30 17.40 -12.66
N ILE A 388 -16.46 18.31 -13.17
CA ILE A 388 -16.89 19.67 -13.53
C ILE A 388 -17.96 19.63 -14.62
N GLU A 389 -17.82 18.78 -15.64
CA GLU A 389 -18.81 18.60 -16.69
C GLU A 389 -20.16 18.13 -16.13
N LYS A 390 -20.17 17.16 -15.20
CA LYS A 390 -21.40 16.69 -14.54
C LYS A 390 -22.16 17.84 -13.88
N PHE A 391 -21.47 18.73 -13.16
CA PHE A 391 -22.11 19.90 -12.54
C PHE A 391 -22.50 20.98 -13.57
N LEU A 392 -21.71 21.21 -14.61
CA LEU A 392 -22.04 22.21 -15.65
C LEU A 392 -23.20 21.78 -16.55
N CYS A 393 -23.43 20.47 -16.71
CA CYS A 393 -24.58 19.92 -17.41
C CYS A 393 -25.88 20.08 -16.61
N ASP A 394 -25.80 20.26 -15.29
CA ASP A 394 -26.93 20.59 -14.45
C ASP A 394 -27.25 22.09 -14.55
N SER A 395 -28.46 22.40 -15.05
CA SER A 395 -28.88 23.77 -15.31
C SER A 395 -28.90 24.68 -14.08
N VAL A 396 -29.07 24.11 -12.88
CA VAL A 396 -29.07 24.85 -11.61
C VAL A 396 -27.66 25.30 -11.29
N TYR A 397 -26.69 24.38 -11.33
CA TYR A 397 -25.29 24.66 -11.02
C TYR A 397 -24.61 25.52 -12.09
N LYS A 398 -24.95 25.32 -13.37
CA LYS A 398 -24.41 26.13 -14.48
C LYS A 398 -24.65 27.64 -14.31
N LYS A 399 -25.77 28.02 -13.70
CA LYS A 399 -26.16 29.43 -13.47
C LYS A 399 -25.82 29.93 -12.07
N SER A 400 -25.35 29.07 -11.19
CA SER A 400 -25.10 29.40 -9.80
C SER A 400 -23.61 29.65 -9.55
N PRO A 401 -23.27 30.50 -8.56
CA PRO A 401 -21.89 30.63 -8.14
C PRO A 401 -21.38 29.32 -7.54
N MET A 402 -20.13 29.00 -7.88
CA MET A 402 -19.42 27.80 -7.40
C MET A 402 -17.96 28.15 -7.15
N THR A 403 -17.43 27.69 -6.02
CA THR A 403 -16.00 27.77 -5.72
C THR A 403 -15.38 26.39 -5.84
N VAL A 404 -14.30 26.26 -6.59
CA VAL A 404 -13.60 24.99 -6.80
C VAL A 404 -12.17 25.12 -6.31
N PHE A 405 -11.80 24.30 -5.33
CA PHE A 405 -10.46 24.16 -4.82
C PHE A 405 -9.79 22.94 -5.47
N VAL A 406 -8.71 23.18 -6.21
CA VAL A 406 -7.92 22.14 -6.89
C VAL A 406 -6.46 22.29 -6.48
N PRO A 407 -5.95 21.51 -5.51
CA PRO A 407 -4.61 21.69 -4.98
C PRO A 407 -3.55 21.40 -6.05
N SER A 408 -2.61 22.34 -6.16
CA SER A 408 -1.36 22.18 -6.87
C SER A 408 -0.24 21.79 -5.89
N THR A 409 1.02 21.88 -6.30
CA THR A 409 2.18 21.48 -5.48
C THR A 409 3.29 22.51 -5.51
N VAL A 410 3.97 22.69 -4.37
CA VAL A 410 5.20 23.52 -4.29
C VAL A 410 6.33 23.00 -5.17
N PHE A 411 6.28 21.73 -5.61
CA PHE A 411 7.33 21.17 -6.47
C PHE A 411 7.43 21.82 -7.86
N LEU A 412 6.40 22.57 -8.29
CA LEU A 412 6.45 23.38 -9.50
C LEU A 412 7.46 24.53 -9.43
N GLU A 413 7.71 25.05 -8.23
CA GLU A 413 8.70 26.10 -7.97
C GLU A 413 9.97 25.56 -7.34
N GLN A 414 9.85 24.42 -6.65
CA GLN A 414 10.93 23.77 -5.91
C GLN A 414 11.15 22.36 -6.48
N PRO A 415 11.89 22.22 -7.59
CA PRO A 415 12.07 20.94 -8.27
C PRO A 415 12.51 19.83 -7.31
N GLN A 416 11.88 18.66 -7.43
CA GLN A 416 12.21 17.47 -6.64
C GLN A 416 12.56 16.31 -7.56
N ASN A 417 13.73 15.72 -7.33
CA ASN A 417 14.21 14.59 -8.13
C ASN A 417 13.23 13.41 -8.06
N GLY A 418 12.90 12.88 -9.23
CA GLY A 418 12.00 11.74 -9.41
C GLY A 418 10.52 12.09 -9.41
N PHE A 419 10.09 13.35 -9.37
CA PHE A 419 8.66 13.71 -9.43
C PHE A 419 8.24 14.39 -10.74
N THR A 420 9.00 14.17 -11.81
CA THR A 420 8.81 14.86 -13.10
C THR A 420 7.39 14.72 -13.65
N GLU A 421 6.87 13.49 -13.69
CA GLU A 421 5.54 13.17 -14.20
C GLU A 421 4.43 13.81 -13.34
N TYR A 422 4.60 13.75 -12.02
CA TYR A 422 3.68 14.37 -11.06
C TYR A 422 3.65 15.90 -11.22
N ILE A 423 4.82 16.53 -11.31
CA ILE A 423 4.98 17.98 -11.52
C ILE A 423 4.34 18.39 -12.84
N ALA A 424 4.62 17.66 -13.93
CA ALA A 424 4.03 17.92 -15.24
C ALA A 424 2.49 17.83 -15.21
N ALA A 425 1.93 16.79 -14.57
CA ALA A 425 0.49 16.64 -14.45
C ALA A 425 -0.14 17.79 -13.61
N LYS A 426 0.51 18.23 -12.53
CA LYS A 426 0.05 19.38 -11.73
C LYS A 426 0.15 20.70 -12.50
N ALA A 427 1.18 20.92 -13.32
CA ALA A 427 1.27 22.07 -14.21
C ALA A 427 0.10 22.10 -15.21
N ALA A 428 -0.22 20.95 -15.80
CA ALA A 428 -1.34 20.81 -16.72
C ALA A 428 -2.69 21.12 -16.04
N VAL A 429 -2.87 20.70 -14.78
CA VAL A 429 -4.07 21.02 -13.98
C VAL A 429 -4.20 22.52 -13.74
N GLU A 430 -3.11 23.22 -13.40
CA GLU A 430 -3.15 24.68 -13.27
C GLU A 430 -3.55 25.37 -14.57
N ALA A 431 -3.01 24.92 -15.72
CA ALA A 431 -3.40 25.45 -17.02
C ALA A 431 -4.88 25.18 -17.33
N PHE A 432 -5.36 23.96 -17.06
CA PHE A 432 -6.74 23.55 -17.29
C PHE A 432 -7.74 24.36 -16.44
N ALA A 433 -7.49 24.50 -15.14
CA ALA A 433 -8.36 25.25 -14.24
C ALA A 433 -8.40 26.77 -14.57
N ARG A 434 -7.28 27.37 -15.04
CA ARG A 434 -7.30 28.76 -15.56
C ARG A 434 -8.21 28.91 -16.78
N GLN A 435 -8.20 27.94 -17.70
CA GLN A 435 -9.10 27.95 -18.86
C GLN A 435 -10.57 27.81 -18.45
N LEU A 436 -10.86 26.96 -17.47
CA LEU A 436 -12.21 26.84 -16.92
C LEU A 436 -12.68 28.14 -16.26
N SER A 437 -11.84 28.77 -15.45
CA SER A 437 -12.16 30.05 -14.80
C SER A 437 -12.44 31.16 -15.82
N ALA A 438 -11.65 31.26 -16.89
CA ALA A 438 -11.89 32.22 -17.97
C ALA A 438 -13.21 31.95 -18.73
N LYS A 439 -13.55 30.67 -18.92
CA LYS A 439 -14.75 30.26 -19.66
C LYS A 439 -16.04 30.37 -18.83
N TYR A 440 -15.96 30.19 -17.51
CA TYR A 440 -17.10 30.15 -16.60
C TYR A 440 -16.92 31.18 -15.48
N PRO A 441 -17.23 32.48 -15.69
CA PRO A 441 -16.94 33.55 -14.73
C PRO A 441 -17.72 33.46 -13.41
N GLY A 442 -18.83 32.69 -13.37
CA GLY A 442 -19.53 32.39 -12.12
C GLY A 442 -18.86 31.29 -11.27
N TRP A 443 -17.77 30.70 -11.78
CA TRP A 443 -17.05 29.61 -11.14
C TRP A 443 -15.61 30.06 -10.82
N ILE A 444 -15.28 30.13 -9.54
CA ILE A 444 -13.97 30.58 -9.06
C ILE A 444 -13.10 29.35 -8.80
N PHE A 445 -11.90 29.31 -9.39
CA PHE A 445 -10.97 28.18 -9.24
C PHE A 445 -9.74 28.61 -8.42
N HIS A 446 -9.57 28.02 -7.24
CA HIS A 446 -8.38 28.21 -6.40
C HIS A 446 -7.41 27.04 -6.57
N MET A 447 -6.15 27.34 -6.86
CA MET A 447 -5.10 26.35 -7.11
C MET A 447 -3.89 26.55 -6.18
N PRO A 448 -4.05 26.48 -4.85
CA PRO A 448 -2.93 26.69 -3.95
C PRO A 448 -1.89 25.58 -4.13
N ARG A 449 -0.61 25.96 -4.17
CA ARG A 449 0.52 25.04 -4.22
C ARG A 449 0.78 24.52 -2.81
N LEU A 450 0.27 23.32 -2.52
CA LEU A 450 0.39 22.76 -1.17
C LEU A 450 1.82 22.29 -0.88
N PRO A 451 2.35 22.57 0.33
CA PRO A 451 3.58 21.97 0.80
C PRO A 451 3.36 20.48 1.11
N ARG A 452 4.44 19.75 1.43
CA ARG A 452 4.29 18.44 2.06
C ARG A 452 3.57 18.63 3.39
N MET A 453 2.61 17.76 3.71
CA MET A 453 1.87 17.76 4.96
C MET A 453 1.70 16.33 5.46
N LEU A 454 1.70 16.13 6.78
CA LEU A 454 1.66 14.81 7.40
C LEU A 454 0.36 14.06 7.05
N THR A 455 0.50 13.07 6.18
CA THR A 455 -0.56 12.15 5.72
C THR A 455 0.03 10.77 5.46
N ASP A 456 -0.82 9.76 5.25
CA ASP A 456 -0.38 8.43 4.79
C ASP A 456 0.53 8.49 3.54
N GLN A 457 0.36 9.52 2.70
CA GLN A 457 1.10 9.67 1.44
C GLN A 457 2.51 10.21 1.61
N THR A 458 2.81 10.82 2.75
CA THR A 458 4.12 11.42 3.05
C THR A 458 4.69 10.91 4.37
N SER A 459 4.06 9.90 4.98
CA SER A 459 4.58 9.27 6.18
C SER A 459 5.85 8.53 5.82
N GLY A 460 6.92 8.83 6.54
CA GLY A 460 8.23 8.24 6.34
C GLY A 460 8.99 8.23 7.66
N LEU A 461 9.92 7.30 7.79
CA LEU A 461 10.79 7.24 8.96
C LEU A 461 11.57 8.55 9.10
N ASN A 462 11.64 9.08 10.32
CA ASN A 462 12.41 10.27 10.71
C ASN A 462 12.01 11.61 10.06
N VAL A 463 10.77 11.76 9.57
CA VAL A 463 10.27 13.07 9.10
C VAL A 463 9.76 13.91 10.28
N LYS A 464 10.46 15.01 10.59
CA LYS A 464 10.00 16.02 11.55
C LYS A 464 9.11 17.05 10.85
N TRP A 465 7.89 17.21 11.34
CA TRP A 465 6.92 18.18 10.81
C TRP A 465 6.92 19.43 11.68
N THR A 466 7.11 20.59 11.05
CA THR A 466 7.12 21.90 11.73
C THR A 466 5.72 22.46 11.94
N GLN A 467 4.76 22.06 11.10
CA GLN A 467 3.34 22.42 11.19
C GLN A 467 2.47 21.19 10.97
N THR A 468 1.30 21.18 11.60
CA THR A 468 0.31 20.12 11.38
C THR A 468 -0.46 20.39 10.09
N THR A 469 -0.97 19.31 9.47
CA THR A 469 -1.86 19.40 8.30
C THR A 469 -3.06 20.32 8.56
N ALA A 470 -3.58 20.33 9.79
CA ALA A 470 -4.70 21.18 10.20
C ALA A 470 -4.36 22.67 10.17
N VAL A 471 -3.21 23.07 10.73
CA VAL A 471 -2.79 24.48 10.76
C VAL A 471 -2.56 25.00 9.33
N THR A 472 -1.78 24.28 8.53
CA THR A 472 -1.50 24.69 7.14
C THR A 472 -2.77 24.78 6.31
N MET A 473 -3.69 23.82 6.44
CA MET A 473 -4.95 23.87 5.70
C MET A 473 -5.88 24.98 6.18
N LEU A 474 -5.94 25.26 7.48
CA LEU A 474 -6.75 26.35 8.01
C LEU A 474 -6.29 27.70 7.45
N ASP A 475 -4.99 27.98 7.46
CA ASP A 475 -4.42 29.21 6.90
C ASP A 475 -4.80 29.39 5.42
N ILE A 476 -4.69 28.31 4.64
CA ILE A 476 -5.03 28.32 3.22
C ILE A 476 -6.52 28.57 3.01
N LEU A 477 -7.40 27.86 3.74
CA LEU A 477 -8.85 28.04 3.62
C LEU A 477 -9.28 29.46 4.00
N MET A 478 -8.72 30.02 5.06
CA MET A 478 -8.99 31.40 5.49
C MET A 478 -8.51 32.43 4.46
N SER A 479 -7.36 32.20 3.82
CA SER A 479 -6.85 33.10 2.76
C SER A 479 -7.75 33.12 1.52
N ILE A 480 -8.38 31.99 1.21
CA ILE A 480 -9.28 31.84 0.07
C ILE A 480 -10.64 32.49 0.35
N SER A 481 -11.17 32.30 1.56
CA SER A 481 -12.46 32.90 1.96
C SER A 481 -12.42 34.43 2.13
N THR A 482 -11.22 35.03 2.24
CA THR A 482 -11.04 36.47 2.40
C THR A 482 -10.63 37.19 1.10
N ALA A 483 -10.33 36.47 0.03
CA ALA A 483 -9.98 37.06 -1.25
C ALA A 483 -11.22 37.76 -1.86
N PRO A 484 -11.13 39.03 -2.30
CA PRO A 484 -12.23 39.70 -2.97
C PRO A 484 -12.56 38.97 -4.29
N ASN A 485 -13.86 38.71 -4.51
CA ASN A 485 -14.41 38.10 -5.72
C ASN A 485 -14.09 38.88 -6.99
#